data_AF-A0A821IV00-F1
#
_entry.id   AF-A0A821IV00-F1
#
_cell.length_a   1.000
_cell.length_b   1.000
_cell.length_c   1.000
_cell.angle_alpha   90.00
_cell.angle_beta   90.00
_cell.angle_gamma   90.00
#
_symmetry.space_group_name_H-M   'P 1'
#
loop_
_entity.id
_entity.type
_entity.pdbx_description
1 polymer ?
#
loop_
_entity_poly.entity_id
_entity_poly.type
_entity_poly.pdbx_seq_one_letter_code
_entity_poly.pdbx_strand_id
1 'polypeptide(L)'
;MKNLIEETICTSPSEFCYYRQCVNCHQLKASDILSDGIDIQIEDSASWSIWKKLNSRYELLHLTGTFRALLEEIDSLWSNFIIHNFYTREQRDYIALIKETSTITTFAVVQVDFAPNFPFFIQREIQSAYYFRQQATIFTIYIKVGEDHRNMVLISDYLAHDTKFVYSGQKLIVDFLRKQYPNVLKLNYVSDGASAHFKSKYSVLQDSIRIESFLFIR
;
A
#
# COMPACT_ATOMS: atom_id res chain seq x y z
N MET A 1 14.52 5.50 19.89
CA MET A 1 13.22 6.19 19.77
C MET A 1 12.19 5.22 20.33
N LYS A 2 11.55 5.56 21.46
CA LYS A 2 10.54 4.70 22.10
C LYS A 2 9.47 4.32 21.07
N ASN A 3 9.07 3.05 21.02
CA ASN A 3 8.00 2.63 20.13
C ASN A 3 6.67 3.10 20.74
N LEU A 4 6.23 4.29 20.35
CA LEU A 4 5.03 4.94 20.87
C LEU A 4 3.78 4.04 20.74
N ILE A 5 3.75 3.14 19.76
CA ILE A 5 2.68 2.15 19.62
C ILE A 5 2.74 1.12 20.75
N GLU A 6 3.91 0.57 21.07
CA GLU A 6 4.09 -0.40 22.16
C GLU A 6 3.73 0.19 23.53
N GLU A 7 3.95 1.49 23.72
CA GLU A 7 3.59 2.20 24.96
C GLU A 7 2.09 2.56 25.03
N THR A 8 1.37 2.53 23.90
CA THR A 8 -0.09 2.80 23.84
C THR A 8 -0.95 1.55 23.72
N ILE A 9 -0.35 0.36 23.79
CA ILE A 9 -1.03 -0.94 23.79
C ILE A 9 -0.51 -1.84 24.92
N CYS A 10 -1.19 -2.96 25.17
CA CYS A 10 -0.76 -3.94 26.17
C CYS A 10 0.58 -4.60 25.78
N THR A 11 1.40 -4.95 26.77
CA THR A 11 2.71 -5.63 26.58
C THR A 11 2.60 -6.95 25.81
N SER A 12 1.49 -7.68 25.97
CA SER A 12 1.12 -8.82 25.12
C SER A 12 -0.15 -8.44 24.36
N PRO A 13 -0.01 -7.77 23.21
CA PRO A 13 -1.16 -7.19 22.52
C PRO A 13 -1.95 -8.26 21.78
N SER A 14 -3.27 -8.23 21.93
CA SER A 14 -4.21 -8.94 21.07
C SER A 14 -4.69 -8.04 19.93
N GLU A 15 -5.39 -8.60 18.93
CA GLU A 15 -6.02 -7.81 17.85
C GLU A 15 -6.91 -6.69 18.41
N PHE A 16 -7.64 -6.95 19.49
CA PHE A 16 -8.49 -5.96 20.17
C PHE A 16 -7.72 -4.72 20.65
N CYS A 17 -6.43 -4.84 20.95
CA CYS A 17 -5.59 -3.71 21.33
C CYS A 17 -5.39 -2.76 20.14
N TYR A 18 -5.07 -3.32 18.97
CA TYR A 18 -4.86 -2.54 17.75
C TYR A 18 -6.15 -1.90 17.24
N TYR A 19 -7.30 -2.59 17.40
CA TYR A 19 -8.62 -2.03 17.08
C TYR A 19 -9.16 -1.04 18.11
N ARG A 20 -8.40 -0.71 19.16
CA ARG A 20 -8.81 0.19 20.25
C ARG A 20 -10.09 -0.27 20.97
N GLN A 21 -10.30 -1.59 21.04
CA GLN A 21 -11.42 -2.24 21.71
C GLN A 21 -11.03 -2.92 23.03
N CYS A 22 -9.73 -2.95 23.36
CA CYS A 22 -9.24 -3.54 24.59
C CYS A 22 -9.53 -2.65 25.81
N VAL A 23 -10.20 -3.20 26.82
CA VAL A 23 -10.58 -2.49 28.06
C VAL A 23 -9.39 -1.87 28.79
N ASN A 24 -8.20 -2.47 28.67
CA ASN A 24 -7.00 -2.03 29.40
C ASN A 24 -6.24 -0.88 28.72
N CYS A 25 -6.18 -0.83 27.38
CA CYS A 25 -5.35 0.14 26.66
C CYS A 25 -6.13 1.12 25.77
N HIS A 26 -7.42 0.92 25.53
CA HIS A 26 -8.22 1.80 24.65
C HIS A 26 -8.24 3.28 25.08
N GLN A 27 -7.98 3.56 26.36
CA GLN A 27 -7.96 4.92 26.91
C GLN A 27 -6.59 5.59 26.82
N LEU A 28 -5.51 4.84 26.56
CA LEU A 28 -4.16 5.39 26.51
C LEU A 28 -4.00 6.30 25.29
N LYS A 29 -3.69 7.57 25.52
CA LYS A 29 -3.49 8.56 24.48
C LYS A 29 -2.01 8.67 24.12
N ALA A 30 -1.73 9.03 22.88
CA ALA A 30 -0.36 9.32 22.47
C ALA A 30 0.12 10.62 23.11
N SER A 31 -0.78 11.60 23.30
CA SER A 31 -0.48 12.85 23.96
C SER A 31 0.12 12.66 25.34
N ASP A 32 -0.41 11.73 26.13
CA ASP A 32 0.00 11.52 27.52
C ASP A 32 1.47 11.10 27.59
N ILE A 33 1.89 10.21 26.69
CA ILE A 33 3.28 9.74 26.58
C ILE A 33 4.18 10.80 25.95
N LEU A 34 3.70 11.52 24.93
CA LEU A 34 4.47 12.56 24.26
C LEU A 34 4.71 13.77 25.16
N SER A 35 3.78 14.09 26.07
CA SER A 35 3.92 15.18 27.02
C SER A 35 4.76 14.82 28.24
N ASP A 36 4.99 13.52 28.48
CA ASP A 36 5.76 13.06 29.63
C ASP A 36 7.25 13.40 29.49
N GLY A 37 7.79 14.11 30.48
CA GLY A 37 9.21 14.48 30.54
C GLY A 37 9.66 15.61 29.61
N ILE A 38 8.72 16.34 28.98
CA ILE A 38 9.02 17.50 28.15
C ILE A 38 8.79 18.80 28.94
N ASP A 39 9.83 19.65 29.03
CA ASP A 39 9.73 21.01 29.59
C ASP A 39 9.23 22.01 28.53
N ILE A 40 8.07 21.72 27.95
CA ILE A 40 7.35 22.58 27.00
C ILE A 40 5.98 22.88 27.60
N GLN A 41 5.63 24.16 27.65
CA GLN A 41 4.31 24.55 28.14
C GLN A 41 3.27 24.20 27.09
N ILE A 42 2.11 23.74 27.53
CA ILE A 42 1.00 23.34 26.64
C ILE A 42 0.54 24.50 25.74
N GLU A 43 0.77 25.74 26.16
CA GLU A 43 0.43 26.96 25.40
C GLU A 43 1.57 27.48 24.51
N ASP A 44 2.73 26.80 24.49
CA ASP A 44 3.83 27.19 23.62
C ASP A 44 3.44 27.03 22.15
N SER A 45 4.01 27.88 21.30
CA SER A 45 3.75 27.84 19.87
C SER A 45 4.35 26.58 19.22
N ALA A 46 3.57 25.92 18.38
CA ALA A 46 3.98 24.76 17.60
C ALA A 46 3.61 24.94 16.11
N SER A 47 4.36 24.28 15.24
CA SER A 47 4.06 24.19 13.81
C SER A 47 4.16 22.76 13.33
N TRP A 48 3.19 22.30 12.55
CA TRP A 48 3.17 20.93 12.02
C TRP A 48 2.56 20.89 10.62
N SER A 49 2.75 19.77 9.94
CA SER A 49 2.18 19.55 8.61
C SER A 49 1.24 18.35 8.62
N ILE A 50 0.12 18.45 7.91
CA ILE A 50 -0.91 17.41 7.89
C ILE A 50 -1.56 17.30 6.50
N TRP A 51 -1.76 16.07 6.04
CA TRP A 51 -2.55 15.80 4.86
C TRP A 51 -4.04 15.86 5.21
N LYS A 52 -4.77 16.84 4.68
CA LYS A 52 -6.23 16.93 4.82
C LYS A 52 -6.91 16.86 3.46
N LYS A 53 -8.10 16.26 3.44
CA LYS A 53 -8.92 16.16 2.23
C LYS A 53 -9.72 17.46 2.05
N LEU A 54 -9.39 18.25 1.04
CA LEU A 54 -10.08 19.47 0.64
C LEU A 54 -10.67 19.27 -0.76
N ASN A 55 -11.97 19.51 -0.93
CA ASN A 55 -12.63 19.47 -2.25
C ASN A 55 -12.30 18.22 -3.11
N SER A 56 -12.27 17.04 -2.47
CA SER A 56 -11.93 15.74 -3.08
C SER A 56 -10.45 15.48 -3.41
N ARG A 57 -9.53 16.36 -3.02
CA ARG A 57 -8.08 16.13 -3.13
C ARG A 57 -7.43 16.17 -1.75
N TYR A 58 -6.31 15.48 -1.59
CA TYR A 58 -5.48 15.62 -0.39
C TYR A 58 -4.46 16.72 -0.63
N GLU A 59 -4.38 17.65 0.31
CA GLU A 59 -3.41 18.74 0.29
C GLU A 59 -2.60 18.69 1.59
N LEU A 60 -1.30 18.96 1.47
CA LEU A 60 -0.41 19.11 2.62
C LEU A 60 -0.59 20.51 3.16
N LEU A 61 -1.18 20.62 4.35
CA LEU A 61 -1.37 21.88 5.04
C LEU A 61 -0.24 22.09 6.04
N HIS A 62 0.29 23.30 6.07
CA HIS A 62 1.20 23.76 7.12
C HIS A 62 0.40 24.58 8.13
N LEU A 63 0.34 24.09 9.36
CA LEU A 63 -0.43 24.68 10.45
C LEU A 63 0.53 25.24 11.50
N THR A 64 0.07 26.32 12.13
CA THR A 64 0.70 26.93 13.30
C THR A 64 -0.35 27.07 14.38
N GLY A 65 -0.01 26.74 15.62
CA GLY A 65 -0.95 26.77 16.75
C GLY A 65 -0.22 26.59 18.06
N THR A 66 -0.93 26.15 19.09
CA THR A 66 -0.32 25.78 20.38
C THR A 66 0.12 24.32 20.38
N PHE A 67 1.01 23.97 21.29
CA PHE A 67 1.41 22.58 21.52
C PHE A 67 0.20 21.71 21.91
N ARG A 68 -0.74 22.26 22.69
CA ARG A 68 -2.05 21.65 22.95
C ARG A 68 -2.77 21.19 21.67
N ALA A 69 -2.91 22.09 20.70
CA ALA A 69 -3.64 21.82 19.48
C ALA A 69 -2.97 20.73 18.63
N LEU A 70 -1.63 20.68 18.65
CA LEU A 70 -0.87 19.60 18.03
C LEU A 70 -1.16 18.24 18.69
N LEU A 71 -1.13 18.17 20.03
CA LEU A 71 -1.41 16.94 20.76
C LEU A 71 -2.83 16.42 20.53
N GLU A 72 -3.82 17.33 20.50
CA GLU A 72 -5.21 16.98 20.20
C GLU A 72 -5.36 16.43 18.77
N GLU A 73 -4.69 17.03 17.78
CA GLU A 73 -4.70 16.53 16.40
C GLU A 73 -4.02 15.14 16.32
N ILE A 74 -2.91 14.91 17.03
CA ILE A 74 -2.25 13.59 17.09
C ILE A 74 -3.21 12.53 17.64
N ASP A 75 -3.83 12.78 18.79
CA ASP A 75 -4.77 11.84 19.41
C ASP A 75 -5.95 11.51 18.49
N SER A 76 -6.45 12.51 17.75
CA SER A 76 -7.54 12.32 16.80
C SER A 76 -7.21 11.35 15.66
N LEU A 77 -5.92 11.30 15.26
CA LEU A 77 -5.42 10.43 14.20
C LEU A 77 -4.91 9.08 14.74
N TRP A 78 -4.60 9.02 16.03
CA TRP A 78 -3.85 7.93 16.64
C TRP A 78 -4.52 6.56 16.48
N SER A 79 -5.83 6.50 16.66
CA SER A 79 -6.59 5.25 16.52
C SER A 79 -6.48 4.67 15.11
N ASN A 80 -6.60 5.51 14.08
CA ASN A 80 -6.44 5.09 12.68
C ASN A 80 -5.00 4.69 12.37
N PHE A 81 -4.04 5.40 12.94
CA PHE A 81 -2.62 5.10 12.78
C PHE A 81 -2.25 3.73 13.36
N ILE A 82 -2.72 3.39 14.57
CA ILE A 82 -2.47 2.07 15.18
C ILE A 82 -3.05 0.95 14.29
N ILE A 83 -4.30 1.10 13.84
CA ILE A 83 -4.96 0.10 12.99
C ILE A 83 -4.20 -0.08 11.67
N HIS A 84 -3.78 1.02 11.02
CA HIS A 84 -3.03 0.96 9.78
C HIS A 84 -1.64 0.31 9.98
N ASN A 85 -0.96 0.62 11.09
CA ASN A 85 0.31 -0.01 11.43
C ASN A 85 0.15 -1.54 11.60
N PHE A 86 -0.88 -1.96 12.31
CA PHE A 86 -1.21 -3.37 12.47
C PHE A 86 -1.42 -4.05 11.12
N TYR A 87 -2.31 -3.52 10.27
CA TYR A 87 -2.54 -4.10 8.94
C TYR A 87 -1.28 -4.15 8.08
N THR A 88 -0.48 -3.08 8.07
CA THR A 88 0.76 -3.03 7.29
C THR A 88 1.74 -4.11 7.74
N ARG A 89 1.83 -4.35 9.06
CA ARG A 89 2.70 -5.39 9.61
C ARG A 89 2.20 -6.78 9.25
N GLU A 90 0.93 -7.09 9.52
CA GLU A 90 0.35 -8.40 9.20
C GLU A 90 0.43 -8.71 7.69
N GLN A 91 0.18 -7.70 6.84
CA GLN A 91 0.33 -7.83 5.39
C GLN A 91 1.77 -8.12 4.99
N ARG A 92 2.74 -7.37 5.53
CA ARG A 92 4.16 -7.60 5.26
C ARG A 92 4.58 -9.01 5.62
N ASP A 93 4.22 -9.45 6.82
CA ASP A 93 4.61 -10.76 7.35
C ASP A 93 3.96 -11.89 6.53
N TYR A 94 2.69 -11.73 6.15
CA TYR A 94 2.02 -12.67 5.26
C TYR A 94 2.64 -12.71 3.86
N ILE A 95 3.01 -11.56 3.29
CA ILE A 95 3.69 -11.49 1.97
C ILE A 95 5.05 -12.20 2.04
N ALA A 96 5.81 -12.00 3.11
CA ALA A 96 7.08 -12.69 3.34
C ALA A 96 6.86 -14.20 3.41
N LEU A 97 5.90 -14.64 4.22
CA LEU A 97 5.53 -16.04 4.39
C LEU A 97 5.15 -16.71 3.06
N ILE A 98 4.27 -16.10 2.25
CA ILE A 98 3.88 -16.69 0.97
C ILE A 98 5.04 -16.72 -0.04
N LYS A 99 5.95 -15.73 0.00
CA LYS A 99 7.13 -15.73 -0.87
C LYS A 99 8.09 -16.87 -0.48
N GLU A 100 8.33 -17.06 0.82
CA GLU A 100 9.20 -18.11 1.37
C GLU A 100 8.63 -19.53 1.19
N THR A 101 7.31 -19.69 1.28
CA THR A 101 6.64 -21.00 1.13
C THR A 101 6.32 -21.35 -0.33
N SER A 102 6.52 -20.42 -1.27
CA SER A 102 6.34 -20.69 -2.70
C SER A 102 7.37 -21.72 -3.18
N THR A 103 6.98 -22.59 -4.12
CA THR A 103 7.89 -23.54 -4.76
C THR A 103 7.56 -23.65 -6.25
N ILE A 104 8.45 -24.27 -7.03
CA ILE A 104 8.24 -24.48 -8.47
C ILE A 104 7.07 -25.41 -8.82
N THR A 105 6.51 -26.11 -7.83
CA THR A 105 5.39 -27.04 -8.00
C THR A 105 4.12 -26.63 -7.28
N THR A 106 4.13 -25.55 -6.48
CA THR A 106 2.97 -25.12 -5.69
C THR A 106 2.27 -23.92 -6.32
N PHE A 107 2.84 -22.73 -6.15
CA PHE A 107 2.23 -21.46 -6.55
C PHE A 107 3.29 -20.40 -6.87
N ALA A 108 2.92 -19.42 -7.70
CA ALA A 108 3.69 -18.20 -7.88
C ALA A 108 3.10 -17.05 -7.05
N VAL A 109 3.97 -16.18 -6.55
CA VAL A 109 3.58 -14.91 -5.95
C VAL A 109 3.85 -13.81 -6.98
N VAL A 110 2.80 -13.09 -7.36
CA VAL A 110 2.85 -12.04 -8.38
C VAL A 110 2.53 -10.70 -7.72
N GLN A 111 3.54 -9.85 -7.57
CA GLN A 111 3.38 -8.50 -7.05
C GLN A 111 3.27 -7.51 -8.21
N VAL A 112 2.24 -6.68 -8.22
CA VAL A 112 1.97 -5.74 -9.31
C VAL A 112 1.63 -4.35 -8.80
N ASP A 113 2.07 -3.33 -9.54
CA ASP A 113 1.77 -1.93 -9.27
C ASP A 113 1.73 -1.09 -10.55
N PHE A 114 0.88 -0.05 -10.55
CA PHE A 114 0.83 0.99 -11.56
C PHE A 114 1.77 2.14 -11.16
N ALA A 115 2.79 2.38 -11.97
CA ALA A 115 3.49 3.65 -11.89
C ALA A 115 2.59 4.78 -12.43
N PRO A 116 2.82 6.04 -12.01
CA PRO A 116 2.22 7.19 -12.67
C PRO A 116 2.45 7.12 -14.18
N ASN A 117 1.45 7.56 -14.96
CA ASN A 117 1.60 7.61 -16.41
C ASN A 117 2.84 8.40 -16.79
N PHE A 118 3.72 7.77 -17.57
CA PHE A 118 5.01 8.33 -17.93
C PHE A 118 4.83 9.26 -19.13
N PRO A 119 5.04 10.58 -18.97
CA PRO A 119 5.04 11.49 -20.10
C PRO A 119 6.32 11.32 -20.90
N PHE A 120 6.17 11.17 -22.21
CA PHE A 120 7.32 11.20 -23.10
C PHE A 120 7.85 12.63 -23.20
N PHE A 121 9.16 12.78 -23.02
CA PHE A 121 9.85 14.04 -23.23
C PHE A 121 10.73 13.92 -24.47
N ILE A 122 10.45 14.69 -25.50
CA ILE A 122 11.37 14.85 -26.62
C ILE A 122 12.36 15.97 -26.25
N GLN A 123 13.66 15.70 -26.38
CA GLN A 123 14.68 16.72 -26.16
C GLN A 123 14.50 17.87 -27.18
N ARG A 124 14.54 19.12 -26.72
CA ARG A 124 14.38 20.35 -27.52
C ARG A 124 12.96 20.58 -28.09
N GLU A 125 11.92 20.19 -27.36
CA GLU A 125 10.54 20.57 -27.71
C GLU A 125 10.32 22.09 -27.67
N ILE A 126 9.59 22.61 -28.66
CA ILE A 126 9.05 23.97 -28.64
C ILE A 126 8.00 24.10 -27.52
N GLN A 127 7.85 25.29 -26.93
CA GLN A 127 7.00 25.52 -25.76
C GLN A 127 5.54 25.07 -25.95
N SER A 128 5.01 25.14 -27.18
CA SER A 128 3.64 24.70 -27.50
C SER A 128 3.43 23.17 -27.42
N ALA A 129 4.48 22.36 -27.55
CA ALA A 129 4.39 20.90 -27.42
C ALA A 129 4.26 20.43 -25.96
N TYR A 130 4.57 21.29 -24.97
CA TYR A 130 4.49 20.99 -23.55
C TYR A 130 3.09 20.53 -23.09
N TYR A 131 2.03 21.06 -23.71
CA TYR A 131 0.63 20.78 -23.33
C TYR A 131 0.04 19.52 -23.98
N PHE A 132 0.71 18.90 -24.94
CA PHE A 132 0.20 17.75 -25.72
C PHE A 132 1.08 16.50 -25.59
N ARG A 133 1.75 16.34 -24.46
CA ARG A 133 2.64 15.20 -24.25
C ARG A 133 1.87 13.90 -24.29
N GLN A 134 2.28 13.04 -25.20
CA GLN A 134 1.90 11.64 -25.18
C GLN A 134 2.41 11.02 -23.88
N GLN A 135 1.62 10.11 -23.32
CA GLN A 135 1.94 9.40 -22.09
C GLN A 135 1.86 7.91 -22.36
N ALA A 136 2.50 7.12 -21.52
CA ALA A 136 2.34 5.68 -21.47
C ALA A 136 1.98 5.25 -20.05
N THR A 137 1.07 4.29 -19.95
CA THR A 137 0.88 3.52 -18.73
C THR A 137 2.06 2.57 -18.57
N ILE A 138 2.64 2.56 -17.37
CA ILE A 138 3.68 1.63 -16.97
C ILE A 138 3.12 0.75 -15.84
N PHE A 139 3.06 -0.55 -16.09
CA PHE A 139 2.59 -1.53 -15.13
C PHE A 139 3.73 -2.48 -14.78
N THR A 140 4.19 -2.39 -13.54
CA THR A 140 5.34 -3.13 -13.03
C THR A 140 4.89 -4.44 -12.41
N ILE A 141 5.66 -5.50 -12.66
CA ILE A 141 5.31 -6.86 -12.23
C ILE A 141 6.59 -7.53 -11.70
N TYR A 142 6.51 -8.03 -10.47
CA TYR A 142 7.49 -8.89 -9.85
C TYR A 142 6.88 -10.27 -9.63
N ILE A 143 7.60 -11.33 -9.98
CA ILE A 143 7.16 -12.72 -9.87
C ILE A 143 8.19 -13.48 -9.05
N LYS A 144 7.73 -14.24 -8.04
CA LYS A 144 8.53 -15.16 -7.24
C LYS A 144 7.95 -16.57 -7.35
N VAL A 145 8.80 -17.55 -7.66
CA VAL A 145 8.48 -18.98 -7.74
C VAL A 145 9.60 -19.79 -7.11
N GLY A 146 9.43 -20.22 -5.85
CA GLY A 146 10.53 -20.83 -5.11
C GLY A 146 11.71 -19.87 -5.00
N GLU A 147 12.91 -20.34 -5.32
CA GLU A 147 14.11 -19.49 -5.33
C GLU A 147 14.17 -18.52 -6.52
N ASP A 148 13.42 -18.80 -7.59
CA ASP A 148 13.50 -18.03 -8.82
C ASP A 148 12.67 -16.74 -8.77
N HIS A 149 13.20 -15.68 -9.39
CA HIS A 149 12.58 -14.37 -9.46
C HIS A 149 12.61 -13.78 -10.87
N ARG A 150 11.53 -13.11 -11.26
CA ARG A 150 11.39 -12.45 -12.57
C ARG A 150 10.77 -11.06 -12.41
N ASN A 151 11.29 -10.12 -13.18
CA ASN A 151 10.75 -8.77 -13.30
C ASN A 151 10.20 -8.59 -14.72
N MET A 152 9.00 -8.03 -14.83
CA MET A 152 8.36 -7.69 -16.09
C MET A 152 7.77 -6.29 -16.01
N VAL A 153 7.66 -5.63 -17.17
CA VAL A 153 6.98 -4.34 -17.29
C VAL A 153 6.08 -4.42 -18.51
N LEU A 154 4.81 -4.02 -18.34
CA LEU A 154 3.90 -3.79 -19.45
C LEU A 154 3.82 -2.29 -19.72
N ILE A 155 4.03 -1.92 -20.98
CA ILE A 155 3.96 -0.54 -21.45
C ILE A 155 2.81 -0.46 -22.45
N SER A 156 1.94 0.53 -22.30
CA SER A 156 0.80 0.74 -23.19
C SER A 156 0.47 2.22 -23.34
N ASP A 157 -0.05 2.59 -24.49
CA ASP A 157 -0.71 3.87 -24.76
C ASP A 157 -2.11 3.98 -24.13
N TYR A 158 -2.65 2.90 -23.57
CA TYR A 158 -3.91 2.92 -22.82
C TYR A 158 -3.73 3.52 -21.42
N LEU A 159 -4.10 4.80 -21.28
CA LEU A 159 -3.80 5.61 -20.09
C LEU A 159 -4.65 5.32 -18.85
N ALA A 160 -5.74 4.54 -18.99
CA ALA A 160 -6.65 4.28 -17.88
C ALA A 160 -6.14 3.10 -17.02
N HIS A 161 -5.98 3.34 -15.71
CA HIS A 161 -5.66 2.32 -14.72
C HIS A 161 -6.93 1.59 -14.29
N ASP A 162 -7.54 0.85 -15.21
CA ASP A 162 -8.83 0.19 -14.98
C ASP A 162 -8.73 -1.34 -14.98
N THR A 163 -9.86 -2.00 -14.71
CA THR A 163 -9.94 -3.46 -14.68
C THR A 163 -9.67 -4.10 -16.06
N LYS A 164 -9.90 -3.39 -17.17
CA LYS A 164 -9.64 -3.93 -18.52
C LYS A 164 -8.14 -4.04 -18.77
N PHE A 165 -7.39 -3.00 -18.39
CA PHE A 165 -5.94 -3.04 -18.45
C PHE A 165 -5.40 -4.19 -17.59
N VAL A 166 -5.83 -4.25 -16.32
CA VAL A 166 -5.40 -5.30 -15.38
C VAL A 166 -5.68 -6.70 -15.94
N TYR A 167 -6.89 -6.94 -16.46
CA TYR A 167 -7.25 -8.23 -17.06
C TYR A 167 -6.36 -8.60 -18.24
N SER A 168 -6.04 -7.62 -19.09
CA SER A 168 -5.16 -7.81 -20.25
C SER A 168 -3.73 -8.13 -19.81
N GLY A 169 -3.22 -7.42 -18.81
CA GLY A 169 -1.91 -7.70 -18.21
C GLY A 169 -1.83 -9.06 -17.54
N GLN A 170 -2.88 -9.46 -16.80
CA GLN A 170 -2.97 -10.78 -16.17
C GLN A 170 -2.91 -11.92 -17.18
N LYS A 171 -3.55 -11.79 -18.35
CA LYS A 171 -3.43 -12.80 -19.42
C LYS A 171 -1.98 -13.01 -19.85
N LEU A 172 -1.24 -11.91 -20.06
CA LEU A 172 0.16 -11.96 -20.45
C LEU A 172 1.04 -12.60 -19.36
N ILE A 173 0.77 -12.28 -18.08
CA ILE A 173 1.46 -12.89 -16.93
C ILE A 173 1.20 -14.39 -16.89
N VAL A 174 -0.06 -14.83 -17.02
CA VAL A 174 -0.43 -16.25 -16.97
C VAL A 174 0.18 -17.02 -18.14
N ASP A 175 0.17 -16.45 -19.34
CA ASP A 175 0.79 -17.10 -20.51
C ASP A 175 2.31 -17.21 -20.36
N PHE A 176 2.96 -16.22 -19.76
CA PHE A 176 4.38 -16.31 -19.39
C PHE A 176 4.63 -17.43 -18.37
N LEU A 177 3.84 -17.46 -17.29
CA LEU A 177 3.99 -18.44 -16.21
C LEU A 177 3.76 -19.88 -16.69
N ARG A 178 2.76 -20.11 -17.55
CA ARG A 178 2.50 -21.44 -18.14
C ARG A 178 3.69 -21.97 -18.95
N LYS A 179 4.38 -21.08 -19.66
CA LYS A 179 5.54 -21.46 -20.49
C LYS A 179 6.79 -21.70 -19.66
N GLN A 180 7.05 -20.86 -18.66
CA GLN A 180 8.29 -20.90 -17.88
C GLN A 180 8.20 -21.81 -16.64
N TYR A 181 7.03 -21.93 -16.05
CA TYR A 181 6.77 -22.69 -14.83
C TYR A 181 5.52 -23.58 -14.99
N PRO A 182 5.56 -24.59 -15.88
CA PRO A 182 4.38 -25.38 -16.24
C PRO A 182 3.76 -26.17 -15.06
N ASN A 183 4.53 -26.37 -13.99
CA ASN A 183 4.08 -27.07 -12.78
C ASN A 183 3.42 -26.14 -11.75
N VAL A 184 3.41 -24.82 -11.97
CA VAL A 184 2.72 -23.87 -11.09
C VAL A 184 1.24 -23.90 -11.41
N LEU A 185 0.43 -24.30 -10.42
CA LEU A 185 -1.03 -24.46 -10.58
C LEU A 185 -1.84 -23.30 -9.96
N LYS A 186 -1.17 -22.43 -9.19
CA LYS A 186 -1.83 -21.41 -8.36
C LYS A 186 -1.08 -20.08 -8.42
N LEU A 187 -1.82 -18.98 -8.34
CA LEU A 187 -1.26 -17.62 -8.25
C LEU A 187 -1.81 -16.89 -7.02
N ASN A 188 -0.89 -16.22 -6.32
CA ASN A 188 -1.19 -15.27 -5.27
C ASN A 188 -0.78 -13.88 -5.75
N TYR A 189 -1.78 -13.02 -5.97
CA TYR A 189 -1.53 -11.64 -6.39
C TYR A 189 -1.38 -10.72 -5.18
N VAL A 190 -0.38 -9.85 -5.25
CA VAL A 190 -0.11 -8.81 -4.25
C VAL A 190 -0.11 -7.47 -4.98
N SER A 191 -0.85 -6.49 -4.49
CA SER A 191 -0.84 -5.14 -5.06
C SER A 191 -1.16 -4.11 -3.98
N ASP A 192 -0.56 -2.94 -4.06
CA ASP A 192 -0.94 -1.73 -3.32
C ASP A 192 -1.95 -0.86 -4.07
N GLY A 193 -2.31 -1.26 -5.30
CA GLY A 193 -3.27 -0.56 -6.13
C GLY A 193 -4.68 -0.51 -5.53
N ALA A 194 -5.42 0.56 -5.85
CA ALA A 194 -6.78 0.75 -5.39
C ALA A 194 -7.65 -0.49 -5.69
N SER A 195 -8.36 -1.00 -4.68
CA SER A 195 -9.20 -2.20 -4.81
C SER A 195 -10.18 -2.13 -5.98
N ALA A 196 -10.56 -0.93 -6.43
CA ALA A 196 -11.34 -0.65 -7.63
C ALA A 196 -10.79 -1.31 -8.91
N HIS A 197 -9.47 -1.39 -9.07
CA HIS A 197 -8.85 -1.92 -10.30
C HIS A 197 -8.97 -3.45 -10.38
N PHE A 198 -9.06 -4.12 -9.23
CA PHE A 198 -8.98 -5.57 -9.07
C PHE A 198 -10.25 -6.18 -8.44
N LYS A 199 -11.40 -5.50 -8.54
CA LYS A 199 -12.66 -5.77 -7.81
C LYS A 199 -13.28 -7.16 -7.98
N SER A 200 -12.71 -8.04 -8.77
CA SER A 200 -13.29 -9.35 -9.03
C SER A 200 -12.35 -10.49 -8.71
N LYS A 201 -12.60 -11.13 -7.56
CA LYS A 201 -12.06 -12.45 -7.21
C LYS A 201 -12.49 -13.56 -8.19
N TYR A 202 -13.56 -13.32 -8.97
CA TYR A 202 -14.24 -14.33 -9.80
C TYR A 202 -14.12 -14.12 -11.32
N SER A 203 -13.65 -12.96 -11.79
CA SER A 203 -13.51 -12.67 -13.23
C SER A 203 -12.33 -13.39 -13.88
N VAL A 204 -11.49 -14.03 -13.07
CA VAL A 204 -10.17 -14.51 -13.48
C VAL A 204 -10.05 -16.01 -13.23
N LEU A 205 -11.01 -16.77 -13.76
CA LEU A 205 -10.82 -18.18 -14.04
C LEU A 205 -10.13 -18.27 -15.41
N GLN A 206 -8.84 -18.59 -15.42
CA GLN A 206 -8.16 -19.09 -16.60
C GLN A 206 -7.96 -20.59 -16.39
N ASP A 207 -8.44 -21.40 -17.33
CA ASP A 207 -8.77 -22.83 -17.22
C ASP A 207 -7.64 -23.82 -16.81
N SER A 208 -6.49 -23.35 -16.30
CA SER A 208 -5.44 -24.22 -15.77
C SER A 208 -4.64 -23.66 -14.59
N ILE A 209 -4.77 -22.38 -14.24
CA ILE A 209 -4.09 -21.79 -13.08
C ILE A 209 -5.11 -21.05 -12.24
N ARG A 210 -5.27 -21.46 -10.98
CA ARG A 210 -6.27 -20.90 -10.07
C ARG A 210 -5.70 -19.72 -9.30
N ILE A 211 -6.41 -18.59 -9.29
CA ILE A 211 -6.07 -17.50 -8.36
C ILE A 211 -6.66 -17.83 -7.00
N GLU A 212 -5.79 -17.94 -5.99
CA GLU A 212 -6.22 -18.25 -4.63
C GLU A 212 -6.48 -17.00 -3.81
N SER A 213 -5.64 -15.98 -3.95
CA SER A 213 -5.74 -14.76 -3.17
C SER A 213 -5.36 -13.51 -3.97
N PHE A 214 -6.05 -12.42 -3.64
CA PHE A 214 -5.63 -11.05 -3.93
C PHE A 214 -5.41 -10.37 -2.59
N LEU A 215 -4.17 -10.00 -2.31
CA LEU A 215 -3.83 -9.19 -1.17
C LEU A 215 -3.68 -7.74 -1.61
N PHE A 216 -4.50 -6.86 -1.04
CA PHE A 216 -4.37 -5.42 -1.20
C PHE A 216 -3.57 -4.85 -0.04
N ILE A 217 -2.39 -4.29 -0.33
CA ILE A 217 -1.62 -3.48 0.61
C ILE A 217 -2.31 -2.11 0.64
N ARG A 218 -2.77 -1.64 1.80
CA ARG A 218 -3.42 -0.33 1.96
C ARG A 218 -2.75 0.44 3.07
#